data_AF-A0A6C0H2I7-F1
#
_entry.id   AF-A0A6C0H2I7-F1
#
_cell.length_a   1.000
_cell.length_b   1.000
_cell.length_c   1.000
_cell.angle_alpha   90.00
_cell.angle_beta   90.00
_cell.angle_gamma   90.00
#
_symmetry.space_group_name_H-M   'P 1'
#
loop_
_entity.id
_entity.type
_entity.pdbx_description
1 polymer ?
#
loop_
_entity_poly.entity_id
_entity_poly.type
_entity_poly.pdbx_seq_one_letter_code
_entity_poly.pdbx_strand_id
1 'polypeptide(L)'
;MLTIKCFKSLCLKAQTKKASEIHEYYMKMEELLHKIIEEESDELKKQLEQKDNVIIKTNKDKAKAVEKAIIAQFPVNTECIYFGTIDNTNESKETLVKFGHSNDLSTRVQNHHKVYDNFILVAAFRVQNKVEIENIIKAHPKIKRQIRGIEIKGKRKTEIIAYDSGFTIEKLTKHITDIIHTKTYNIENFNRLLKENTDLQQTSKELTSKLEEANEVIKQKTFEIEELKEKLSKQTVDINNAIQENSSVYHNSILPEDENTKKFHEFIDTMCIVRHDLEEASTNMEGQFRIWCKTKPKKETFHALKNYLDTRFKPTRLSRQNKEQIVYGYVGVKLKDISYKKRYPIGCNDVETFLFQVCVFSPNGKILNTVLLDEFQRWKKSVGKECDETDMKSVKDYLNTCEYALKATVWSDKGSNEGYYGVSLRANETKHKTTSSTGKKVEKVDIATGSILGSWETIAKAAQYECVSTSKMSIGIKNQTKYKNEYYYKIADNP
;
A
#
# COMPACT_ATOMS: atom_id res chain seq x y z
N MET A 1 56.88 10.89 92.46
CA MET A 1 56.38 9.63 93.06
C MET A 1 56.95 8.48 92.23
N LEU A 2 57.60 7.48 92.83
CA LEU A 2 58.16 6.34 92.06
C LEU A 2 57.01 5.49 91.48
N THR A 3 57.15 5.01 90.24
CA THR A 3 56.21 4.05 89.67
C THR A 3 56.38 2.69 90.34
N ILE A 4 55.32 1.86 90.39
CA ILE A 4 55.36 0.53 91.02
C ILE A 4 56.51 -0.32 90.45
N LYS A 5 56.72 -0.27 89.12
CA LYS A 5 57.82 -0.98 88.46
C LYS A 5 59.19 -0.48 88.93
N CYS A 6 59.37 0.84 89.02
CA CYS A 6 60.62 1.44 89.48
C CYS A 6 60.86 1.14 90.97
N PHE A 7 59.82 1.16 91.80
CA PHE A 7 59.88 0.81 93.22
C PHE A 7 60.22 -0.67 93.45
N LYS A 8 59.56 -1.60 92.75
CA LYS A 8 59.88 -3.04 92.81
C LYS A 8 61.33 -3.32 92.41
N SER A 9 61.81 -2.67 91.34
CA SER A 9 63.19 -2.83 90.86
C SER A 9 64.22 -2.25 91.84
N LEU A 10 63.89 -1.12 92.49
CA LEU A 10 64.69 -0.56 93.58
C LEU A 10 64.75 -1.53 94.77
N CYS A 11 63.62 -2.10 95.20
CA CYS A 11 63.57 -3.06 96.30
C CYS A 11 64.43 -4.32 96.03
N LEU A 12 64.45 -4.80 94.79
CA LEU A 12 65.32 -5.92 94.39
C LEU A 12 66.81 -5.56 94.46
N LYS A 13 67.19 -4.34 94.05
CA LYS A 13 68.59 -3.90 93.98
C LYS A 13 69.16 -3.36 95.30
N ALA A 14 68.31 -2.89 96.21
CA ALA A 14 68.74 -2.23 97.45
C ALA A 14 69.39 -3.18 98.48
N GLN A 15 69.21 -4.49 98.35
CA GLN A 15 69.84 -5.53 99.20
C GLN A 15 69.70 -5.31 100.73
N THR A 16 68.63 -4.63 101.16
CA THR A 16 68.29 -4.50 102.58
C THR A 16 67.21 -5.50 102.96
N LYS A 17 67.18 -5.94 104.24
CA LYS A 17 66.18 -6.92 104.72
C LYS A 17 64.74 -6.49 104.42
N LYS A 18 64.39 -5.23 104.71
CA LYS A 18 63.07 -4.67 104.44
C LYS A 18 62.72 -4.64 102.95
N ALA A 19 63.69 -4.35 102.09
CA ALA A 19 63.47 -4.33 100.65
C ALA A 19 63.19 -5.73 100.09
N SER A 20 63.87 -6.76 100.60
CA SER A 20 63.59 -8.17 100.29
C SER A 20 62.19 -8.59 100.76
N GLU A 21 61.80 -8.25 102.00
CA GLU A 21 60.46 -8.55 102.54
C GLU A 21 59.34 -7.92 101.67
N ILE A 22 59.51 -6.66 101.27
CA ILE A 22 58.55 -5.96 100.39
C ILE A 22 58.51 -6.60 99.00
N HIS A 23 59.65 -6.98 98.43
CA HIS A 23 59.69 -7.65 97.12
C HIS A 23 59.01 -9.02 97.17
N GLU A 24 59.28 -9.83 98.20
CA GLU A 24 58.64 -11.13 98.40
C GLU A 24 57.13 -11.00 98.57
N TYR A 25 56.66 -9.96 99.28
CA TYR A 25 55.23 -9.65 99.36
C TYR A 25 54.61 -9.38 97.98
N TYR A 26 55.27 -8.56 97.14
CA TYR A 26 54.79 -8.30 95.79
C TYR A 26 54.81 -9.54 94.89
N MET A 27 55.81 -10.41 95.01
CA MET A 27 55.86 -11.68 94.28
C MET A 27 54.71 -12.60 94.69
N LYS A 28 54.47 -12.76 96.00
CA LYS A 28 53.31 -13.51 96.51
C LYS A 28 51.99 -12.92 96.03
N MET A 29 51.89 -11.59 95.98
CA MET A 29 50.70 -10.90 95.48
C MET A 29 50.51 -11.13 93.96
N GLU A 30 51.57 -11.09 93.15
CA GLU A 30 51.51 -11.40 91.72
C GLU A 30 51.14 -12.86 91.46
N GLU A 31 51.69 -13.81 92.22
CA GLU A 31 51.32 -15.22 92.14
C GLU A 31 49.86 -15.45 92.52
N LEU A 32 49.37 -14.79 93.59
CA LEU A 32 47.96 -14.84 93.97
C LEU A 32 47.06 -14.22 92.90
N LEU A 33 47.45 -13.09 92.32
CA LEU A 33 46.70 -12.45 91.24
C LEU A 33 46.64 -13.33 89.98
N HIS A 34 47.75 -13.95 89.57
CA HIS A 34 47.73 -14.87 88.43
C HIS A 34 46.85 -16.10 88.69
N LYS A 35 46.89 -16.67 89.90
CA LYS A 35 45.99 -17.78 90.28
C LYS A 35 44.52 -17.37 90.19
N ILE A 36 44.17 -16.21 90.73
CA ILE A 36 42.79 -15.68 90.67
C ILE A 36 42.36 -15.48 89.20
N ILE A 37 43.22 -14.90 88.36
CA ILE A 37 42.92 -14.68 86.94
C ILE A 37 42.72 -16.01 86.19
N GLU A 38 43.56 -17.02 86.46
CA GLU A 38 43.44 -18.35 85.85
C GLU A 38 42.15 -19.05 86.30
N GLU A 39 41.83 -19.00 87.59
CA GLU A 39 40.59 -19.52 88.16
C GLU A 39 39.35 -18.84 87.56
N GLU A 40 39.32 -17.49 87.49
CA GLU A 40 38.22 -16.73 86.88
C GLU A 40 38.07 -17.02 85.38
N SER A 41 39.18 -17.13 84.64
CA SER A 41 39.18 -17.46 83.21
C SER A 41 38.59 -18.86 82.95
N ASP A 42 38.99 -19.85 83.76
CA ASP A 42 38.49 -21.22 83.62
C ASP A 42 37.03 -21.34 84.06
N GLU A 43 36.61 -20.60 85.08
CA GLU A 43 35.21 -20.51 85.46
C GLU A 43 34.36 -19.87 84.35
N LEU A 44 34.84 -18.78 83.73
CA LEU A 44 34.15 -18.11 82.63
C LEU A 44 33.99 -19.02 81.41
N LYS A 45 35.03 -19.79 81.04
CA LYS A 45 34.96 -20.78 79.96
C LYS A 45 33.89 -21.84 80.25
N LYS A 46 33.86 -22.38 81.47
CA LYS A 46 32.83 -23.36 81.88
C LYS A 46 31.42 -22.76 81.81
N GLN A 47 31.24 -21.50 82.21
CA GLN A 47 29.94 -20.83 82.11
C GLN A 47 29.51 -20.63 80.65
N LEU A 48 30.44 -20.31 79.73
CA LEU A 48 30.14 -20.19 78.30
C LEU A 48 29.71 -21.52 77.69
N GLU A 49 30.46 -22.60 77.93
CA GLU A 49 30.10 -23.94 77.45
C GLU A 49 28.74 -24.42 77.98
N GLN A 50 28.42 -24.10 79.24
CA GLN A 50 27.11 -24.38 79.81
C GLN A 50 26.01 -23.58 79.11
N LYS A 51 26.22 -22.29 78.87
CA LYS A 51 25.25 -21.45 78.14
C LYS A 51 25.02 -21.95 76.71
N ASP A 52 26.06 -22.32 75.98
CA ASP A 52 25.94 -22.85 74.63
C ASP A 52 25.14 -24.17 74.60
N ASN A 53 25.43 -25.08 75.54
CA ASN A 53 24.68 -26.32 75.69
C ASN A 53 23.19 -26.08 76.02
N VAL A 54 22.90 -25.09 76.88
CA VAL A 54 21.52 -24.68 77.21
C VAL A 54 20.82 -24.09 75.99
N ILE A 55 21.48 -23.23 75.21
CA ILE A 55 20.93 -22.65 73.98
C ILE A 55 20.61 -23.74 72.96
N ILE A 56 21.53 -24.68 72.72
CA ILE A 56 21.34 -25.80 71.78
C ILE A 56 20.14 -26.66 72.21
N LYS A 57 20.05 -27.01 73.50
CA LYS A 57 18.92 -27.79 74.03
C LYS A 57 17.59 -27.02 73.88
N THR A 58 17.59 -25.75 74.27
CA THR A 58 16.40 -24.89 74.20
C THR A 58 15.89 -24.74 72.76
N ASN A 59 16.79 -24.56 71.79
CA ASN A 59 16.42 -24.44 70.38
C ASN A 59 15.87 -25.77 69.82
N LYS A 60 16.46 -26.91 70.19
CA LYS A 60 15.93 -28.24 69.84
C LYS A 60 14.55 -28.48 70.43
N ASP A 61 14.33 -28.08 71.68
CA ASP A 61 13.04 -28.25 72.35
C ASP A 61 11.96 -27.33 71.77
N LYS A 62 12.32 -26.09 71.42
CA LYS A 62 11.43 -25.17 70.68
C LYS A 62 11.03 -25.74 69.32
N ALA A 63 11.98 -26.25 68.53
CA ALA A 63 11.70 -26.86 67.23
C ALA A 63 10.76 -28.07 67.35
N LYS A 64 11.01 -28.95 68.35
CA LYS A 64 10.12 -30.08 68.65
C LYS A 64 8.72 -29.65 69.08
N ALA A 65 8.61 -28.58 69.87
CA ALA A 65 7.32 -28.05 70.30
C ALA A 65 6.50 -27.52 69.12
N VAL A 66 7.14 -26.76 68.21
CA VAL A 66 6.51 -26.27 66.98
C VAL A 66 6.09 -27.41 66.08
N GLU A 67 6.98 -28.39 65.84
CA GLU A 67 6.66 -29.57 65.03
C GLU A 67 5.48 -30.35 65.60
N LYS A 68 5.45 -30.57 66.93
CA LYS A 68 4.34 -31.24 67.62
C LYS A 68 3.03 -30.45 67.48
N ALA A 69 3.09 -29.12 67.54
CA ALA A 69 1.93 -28.26 67.34
C ALA A 69 1.40 -28.35 65.89
N ILE A 70 2.28 -28.38 64.88
CA ILE A 70 1.88 -28.59 63.48
C ILE A 70 1.24 -29.96 63.33
N ILE A 71 1.89 -31.04 63.78
CA ILE A 71 1.36 -32.42 63.68
C ILE A 71 -0.01 -32.54 64.34
N ALA A 72 -0.24 -31.90 65.48
CA ALA A 72 -1.52 -31.94 66.19
C ALA A 72 -2.71 -31.38 65.37
N GLN A 73 -2.46 -30.51 64.39
CA GLN A 73 -3.49 -29.97 63.49
C GLN A 73 -3.92 -30.97 62.40
N PHE A 74 -3.19 -32.08 62.25
CA PHE A 74 -3.37 -33.10 61.21
C PHE A 74 -3.56 -34.49 61.84
N PRO A 75 -4.76 -34.82 62.36
CA PRO A 75 -5.05 -36.16 62.87
C PRO A 75 -4.95 -37.23 61.79
N VAL A 76 -4.86 -38.50 62.20
CA VAL A 76 -4.79 -39.66 61.29
C VAL A 76 -5.93 -39.62 60.27
N ASN A 77 -5.63 -39.98 59.03
CA ASN A 77 -6.50 -39.88 57.86
C ASN A 77 -6.79 -38.45 57.35
N THR A 78 -6.02 -37.45 57.80
CA THR A 78 -6.09 -36.10 57.22
C THR A 78 -5.15 -35.98 56.02
N GLU A 79 -5.71 -35.76 54.84
CA GLU A 79 -4.94 -35.47 53.63
C GLU A 79 -4.21 -34.13 53.74
N CYS A 80 -2.90 -34.16 53.56
CA CYS A 80 -2.08 -32.96 53.61
C CYS A 80 -0.91 -32.99 52.61
N ILE A 81 -0.49 -31.79 52.23
CA ILE A 81 0.82 -31.52 51.63
C ILE A 81 1.71 -30.97 52.74
N TYR A 82 2.94 -31.46 52.86
CA TYR A 82 3.91 -30.95 53.81
C TYR A 82 5.25 -30.70 53.13
N PHE A 83 6.06 -29.85 53.76
CA PHE A 83 7.47 -29.76 53.44
C PHE A 83 8.31 -29.40 54.67
N GLY A 84 9.57 -29.82 54.65
CA GLY A 84 10.53 -29.57 55.72
C GLY A 84 11.96 -29.41 55.19
N THR A 85 12.78 -28.66 55.91
CA THR A 85 14.20 -28.47 55.58
C THR A 85 15.00 -29.72 55.94
N ILE A 86 16.08 -29.94 55.20
CA ILE A 86 17.04 -31.04 55.41
C ILE A 86 18.46 -30.49 55.28
N ASP A 87 19.39 -31.05 56.06
CA ASP A 87 20.83 -30.72 55.96
C ASP A 87 21.54 -31.55 54.90
N ASN A 88 20.87 -32.58 54.35
CA ASN A 88 21.35 -33.28 53.16
C ASN A 88 21.49 -32.28 52.00
N THR A 89 22.56 -32.43 51.23
CA THR A 89 22.86 -31.56 50.10
C THR A 89 23.16 -32.34 48.83
N ASN A 90 23.08 -31.66 47.69
CA ASN A 90 23.57 -32.13 46.40
C ASN A 90 25.05 -31.77 46.16
N GLU A 91 25.58 -32.16 45.00
CA GLU A 91 26.95 -31.86 44.54
C GLU A 91 27.28 -30.37 44.58
N SER A 92 26.28 -29.51 44.35
CA SER A 92 26.42 -28.04 44.32
C SER A 92 26.31 -27.38 45.71
N LYS A 93 26.18 -28.15 46.80
CA LYS A 93 26.04 -27.63 48.17
C LYS A 93 24.84 -26.68 48.37
N GLU A 94 23.75 -26.89 47.64
CA GLU A 94 22.51 -26.09 47.76
C GLU A 94 21.74 -26.38 49.05
N THR A 95 20.97 -25.41 49.54
CA THR A 95 20.01 -25.60 50.63
C THR A 95 18.71 -26.24 50.12
N LEU A 96 18.25 -27.31 50.78
CA LEU A 96 17.20 -28.18 50.26
C LEU A 96 16.01 -28.34 51.21
N VAL A 97 14.84 -28.54 50.61
CA VAL A 97 13.58 -28.86 51.28
C VAL A 97 13.01 -30.15 50.72
N LYS A 98 12.62 -31.08 51.60
CA LYS A 98 11.84 -32.26 51.24
C LYS A 98 10.37 -31.91 51.29
N PHE A 99 9.66 -32.08 50.18
CA PHE A 99 8.20 -31.93 50.12
C PHE A 99 7.51 -33.26 49.81
N GLY A 100 6.21 -33.34 50.08
CA GLY A 100 5.39 -34.49 49.69
C GLY A 100 4.00 -34.45 50.29
N HIS A 101 3.23 -35.51 50.07
CA HIS A 101 1.91 -35.66 50.65
C HIS A 101 1.85 -36.79 51.70
N SER A 102 0.88 -36.71 52.61
CA SER A 102 0.57 -37.78 53.56
C SER A 102 -0.92 -37.77 53.95
N ASN A 103 -1.42 -38.90 54.46
CA ASN A 103 -2.66 -39.00 55.24
C ASN A 103 -2.38 -39.27 56.74
N ASP A 104 -1.13 -39.53 57.08
CA ASP A 104 -0.64 -39.66 58.45
C ASP A 104 0.67 -38.86 58.55
N LEU A 105 0.55 -37.60 58.95
CA LEU A 105 1.69 -36.69 59.01
C LEU A 105 2.66 -37.12 60.13
N SER A 106 2.14 -37.61 61.27
CA SER A 106 2.93 -38.01 62.43
C SER A 106 3.92 -39.13 62.09
N THR A 107 3.41 -40.25 61.54
CA THR A 107 4.25 -41.38 61.15
C THR A 107 5.21 -40.99 60.03
N ARG A 108 4.79 -40.11 59.12
CA ARG A 108 5.64 -39.63 58.02
C ARG A 108 6.83 -38.82 58.51
N VAL A 109 6.62 -37.90 59.44
CA VAL A 109 7.68 -37.06 60.02
C VAL A 109 8.68 -37.91 60.81
N GLN A 110 8.19 -38.85 61.63
CA GLN A 110 9.06 -39.80 62.35
C GLN A 110 9.97 -40.61 61.42
N ASN A 111 9.44 -41.02 60.26
CA ASN A 111 10.23 -41.70 59.24
C ASN A 111 11.27 -40.77 58.62
N HIS A 112 10.93 -39.50 58.39
CA HIS A 112 11.89 -38.53 57.84
C HIS A 112 13.03 -38.22 58.80
N HIS A 113 12.80 -38.13 60.11
CA HIS A 113 13.90 -38.00 61.10
C HIS A 113 14.89 -39.17 61.06
N LYS A 114 14.45 -40.36 60.62
CA LYS A 114 15.32 -41.53 60.45
C LYS A 114 16.06 -41.53 59.10
N VAL A 115 15.54 -40.84 58.09
CA VAL A 115 16.03 -40.93 56.70
C VAL A 115 16.93 -39.75 56.34
N TYR A 116 16.55 -38.54 56.73
CA TYR A 116 17.23 -37.30 56.38
C TYR A 116 18.00 -36.73 57.57
N ASP A 117 19.08 -36.01 57.27
CA ASP A 117 19.90 -35.34 58.26
C ASP A 117 19.18 -34.06 58.72
N ASN A 118 18.95 -33.97 60.04
CA ASN A 118 18.34 -32.82 60.70
C ASN A 118 17.02 -32.34 60.04
N PHE A 119 16.11 -33.27 59.76
CA PHE A 119 14.80 -32.92 59.19
C PHE A 119 14.00 -32.03 60.16
N ILE A 120 13.55 -30.88 59.69
CA ILE A 120 12.68 -29.96 60.44
C ILE A 120 11.42 -29.71 59.61
N LEU A 121 10.27 -30.09 60.15
CA LEU A 121 8.99 -29.78 59.52
C LEU A 121 8.75 -28.27 59.53
N VAL A 122 8.55 -27.67 58.36
CA VAL A 122 8.32 -26.23 58.23
C VAL A 122 6.84 -25.90 58.14
N ALA A 123 6.12 -26.62 57.26
CA ALA A 123 4.70 -26.36 57.04
C ALA A 123 3.96 -27.62 56.59
N ALA A 124 2.66 -27.65 56.89
CA ALA A 124 1.71 -28.62 56.38
C ALA A 124 0.39 -27.91 56.04
N PHE A 125 -0.27 -28.34 54.96
CA PHE A 125 -1.51 -27.77 54.45
C PHE A 125 -2.53 -28.86 54.26
N ARG A 126 -3.76 -28.63 54.76
CA ARG A 126 -4.88 -29.56 54.55
C ARG A 126 -5.38 -29.38 53.12
N VAL A 127 -5.52 -30.48 52.40
CA VAL A 127 -5.94 -30.47 50.99
C VAL A 127 -6.97 -31.55 50.72
N GLN A 128 -7.71 -31.40 49.63
CA GLN A 128 -8.49 -32.47 49.02
C GLN A 128 -7.71 -32.99 47.82
N ASN A 129 -7.71 -34.31 47.59
CA ASN A 129 -7.00 -34.95 46.50
C ASN A 129 -5.49 -34.66 46.52
N LYS A 130 -4.84 -35.08 47.60
CA LYS A 130 -3.40 -34.82 47.86
C LYS A 130 -2.46 -35.18 46.70
N VAL A 131 -2.81 -36.17 45.89
CA VAL A 131 -2.01 -36.63 44.74
C VAL A 131 -2.07 -35.62 43.60
N GLU A 132 -3.26 -35.10 43.28
CA GLU A 132 -3.43 -34.07 42.25
C GLU A 132 -2.69 -32.79 42.62
N ILE A 133 -2.85 -32.33 43.86
CA ILE A 133 -2.19 -31.11 44.34
C ILE A 133 -0.66 -31.26 44.28
N GLU A 134 -0.10 -32.41 44.70
CA GLU A 134 1.34 -32.64 44.58
C GLU A 134 1.83 -32.60 43.13
N ASN A 135 1.06 -33.17 42.19
CA ASN A 135 1.40 -33.14 40.77
C ASN A 135 1.35 -31.71 40.20
N ILE A 136 0.39 -30.89 40.62
CA ILE A 136 0.31 -29.48 40.22
C ILE A 136 1.49 -28.69 40.79
N ILE A 137 1.87 -28.93 42.04
CA ILE A 137 3.07 -28.34 42.66
C ILE A 137 4.32 -28.71 41.85
N LYS A 138 4.47 -29.99 41.47
CA LYS A 138 5.57 -30.46 40.61
C LYS A 138 5.58 -29.81 39.22
N ALA A 139 4.40 -29.53 38.67
CA ALA A 139 4.24 -28.90 37.35
C ALA A 139 4.38 -27.38 37.36
N HIS A 140 4.23 -26.72 38.52
CA HIS A 140 4.20 -25.27 38.62
C HIS A 140 5.52 -24.64 38.10
N PRO A 141 5.48 -23.69 37.14
CA PRO A 141 6.67 -23.25 36.40
C PRO A 141 7.83 -22.77 37.27
N LYS A 142 7.54 -22.09 38.39
CA LYS A 142 8.57 -21.58 39.31
C LYS A 142 9.14 -22.66 40.24
N ILE A 143 8.33 -23.65 40.61
CA ILE A 143 8.74 -24.74 41.50
C ILE A 143 9.48 -25.82 40.71
N LYS A 144 8.99 -26.16 39.52
CA LYS A 144 9.58 -27.16 38.62
C LYS A 144 11.07 -26.91 38.33
N ARG A 145 11.46 -25.64 38.17
CA ARG A 145 12.87 -25.24 37.95
C ARG A 145 13.78 -25.50 39.15
N GLN A 146 13.19 -25.57 40.34
CA GLN A 146 13.90 -25.76 41.61
C GLN A 146 13.88 -27.21 42.10
N ILE A 147 13.23 -28.13 41.39
CA ILE A 147 13.22 -29.55 41.76
C ILE A 147 14.62 -30.15 41.55
N ARG A 148 15.08 -30.95 42.51
CA ARG A 148 16.35 -31.68 42.49
C ARG A 148 16.14 -33.16 42.76
N GLY A 149 17.09 -33.97 42.31
CA GLY A 149 17.21 -35.36 42.70
C GLY A 149 18.46 -35.56 43.55
N ILE A 150 18.33 -36.15 44.74
CA ILE A 150 19.47 -36.49 45.61
C ILE A 150 19.45 -37.97 45.98
N GLU A 151 20.61 -38.54 46.22
CA GLU A 151 20.74 -39.92 46.69
C GLU A 151 20.92 -39.95 48.21
N ILE A 152 20.00 -40.64 48.89
CA ILE A 152 20.03 -40.80 50.36
C ILE A 152 19.86 -42.27 50.68
N LYS A 153 20.81 -42.84 51.43
CA LYS A 153 20.81 -44.25 51.86
C LYS A 153 20.57 -45.23 50.68
N GLY A 154 21.24 -45.00 49.55
CA GLY A 154 21.16 -45.83 48.34
C GLY A 154 19.85 -45.73 47.57
N LYS A 155 19.01 -44.71 47.82
CA LYS A 155 17.75 -44.46 47.09
C LYS A 155 17.71 -43.04 46.57
N ARG A 156 17.43 -42.89 45.27
CA ARG A 156 17.19 -41.58 44.64
C ARG A 156 15.86 -40.99 45.09
N LYS A 157 15.89 -39.76 45.60
CA LYS A 157 14.73 -38.98 46.05
C LYS A 157 14.54 -37.79 45.12
N THR A 158 13.33 -37.57 44.61
CA THR A 158 13.03 -36.58 43.57
C THR A 158 12.09 -35.47 44.03
N GLU A 159 11.40 -35.61 45.17
CA GLU A 159 10.57 -34.53 45.71
C GLU A 159 11.40 -33.63 46.64
N ILE A 160 12.48 -33.08 46.09
CA ILE A 160 13.39 -32.16 46.76
C ILE A 160 13.36 -30.83 46.01
N ILE A 161 13.27 -29.73 46.74
CA ILE A 161 13.25 -28.37 46.19
C ILE A 161 14.44 -27.61 46.73
N ALA A 162 15.27 -27.06 45.85
CA ALA A 162 16.31 -26.11 46.21
C ALA A 162 15.70 -24.74 46.51
N TYR A 163 16.22 -24.06 47.52
CA TYR A 163 15.81 -22.71 47.87
C TYR A 163 17.04 -21.85 48.14
N ASP A 164 16.93 -20.55 47.88
CA ASP A 164 18.01 -19.57 48.00
C ASP A 164 17.44 -18.17 48.31
N SER A 165 18.26 -17.13 48.16
CA SER A 165 17.82 -15.74 48.33
C SER A 165 16.79 -15.28 47.29
N GLY A 166 16.80 -15.87 46.09
CA GLY A 166 15.85 -15.59 45.01
C GLY A 166 14.52 -16.34 45.16
N PHE A 167 14.56 -17.59 45.61
CA PHE A 167 13.42 -18.48 45.84
C PHE A 167 13.42 -18.94 47.30
N THR A 168 12.82 -18.13 48.17
CA THR A 168 12.79 -18.37 49.63
C THR A 168 11.67 -19.34 50.03
N ILE A 169 11.76 -19.88 51.26
CA ILE A 169 10.72 -20.71 51.89
C ILE A 169 9.36 -20.00 51.90
N GLU A 170 9.33 -18.69 52.15
CA GLU A 170 8.09 -17.89 52.13
C GLU A 170 7.46 -17.86 50.74
N LYS A 171 8.27 -17.70 49.68
CA LYS A 171 7.77 -17.75 48.30
C LYS A 171 7.24 -19.14 47.95
N LEU A 172 7.93 -20.20 48.38
CA LEU A 172 7.46 -21.58 48.21
C LEU A 172 6.11 -21.79 48.92
N THR A 173 6.00 -21.34 50.17
CA THR A 173 4.76 -21.38 50.97
C THR A 173 3.63 -20.69 50.22
N LYS A 174 3.86 -19.45 49.75
CA LYS A 174 2.88 -18.68 48.99
C LYS A 174 2.42 -19.41 47.72
N HIS A 175 3.34 -19.93 46.93
CA HIS A 175 3.00 -20.66 45.71
C HIS A 175 2.15 -21.91 46.00
N ILE A 176 2.47 -22.66 47.06
CA ILE A 176 1.69 -23.84 47.46
C ILE A 176 0.29 -23.40 47.92
N THR A 177 0.19 -22.34 48.73
CA THR A 177 -1.11 -21.80 49.17
C THR A 177 -1.97 -21.32 47.99
N ASP A 178 -1.40 -20.61 47.03
CA ASP A 178 -2.10 -20.14 45.83
C ASP A 178 -2.64 -21.32 45.01
N ILE A 179 -1.82 -22.35 44.80
CA ILE A 179 -2.22 -23.58 44.10
C ILE A 179 -3.40 -24.24 44.81
N ILE A 180 -3.31 -24.42 46.13
CA ILE A 180 -4.39 -25.03 46.91
C ILE A 180 -5.66 -24.17 46.80
N HIS A 181 -5.55 -22.85 46.97
CA HIS A 181 -6.70 -21.94 46.93
C HIS A 181 -7.41 -21.95 45.57
N THR A 182 -6.67 -22.04 44.46
CA THR A 182 -7.28 -22.15 43.12
C THR A 182 -8.06 -23.45 42.90
N LYS A 183 -7.73 -24.50 43.64
CA LYS A 183 -8.35 -25.83 43.52
C LYS A 183 -9.37 -26.14 44.61
N THR A 184 -9.40 -25.38 45.70
CA THR A 184 -10.46 -25.49 46.70
C THR A 184 -11.76 -24.95 46.14
N TYR A 185 -12.81 -25.78 46.15
CA TYR A 185 -14.18 -25.35 45.92
C TYR A 185 -14.64 -24.48 47.09
N ASN A 186 -14.48 -23.17 46.95
CA ASN A 186 -15.03 -22.17 47.86
C ASN A 186 -16.06 -21.31 47.10
N ILE A 187 -16.98 -20.69 47.83
CA ILE A 187 -18.07 -19.88 47.26
C ILE A 187 -17.51 -18.74 46.38
N GLU A 188 -16.38 -18.17 46.77
CA GLU A 188 -15.71 -17.10 46.02
C GLU A 188 -15.21 -17.57 44.64
N ASN A 189 -14.59 -18.75 44.56
CA ASN A 189 -14.14 -19.35 43.31
C ASN A 189 -15.32 -19.73 42.42
N PHE A 190 -16.41 -20.23 43.00
CA PHE A 190 -17.64 -20.53 42.25
C PHE A 190 -18.26 -19.26 41.65
N ASN A 191 -18.36 -18.19 42.44
CA ASN A 191 -18.86 -16.90 41.98
C ASN A 191 -17.96 -16.28 40.92
N ARG A 192 -16.64 -16.40 41.07
CA ARG A 192 -15.68 -15.97 40.03
C ARG A 192 -15.88 -16.76 38.75
N LEU A 193 -16.02 -18.09 38.83
CA LEU A 193 -16.22 -18.94 37.67
C LEU A 193 -17.55 -18.65 36.96
N LEU A 194 -18.62 -18.36 37.71
CA LEU A 194 -19.90 -17.91 37.19
C LEU A 194 -19.75 -16.60 36.42
N LYS A 195 -19.07 -15.61 37.01
CA LYS A 195 -18.81 -14.31 36.37
C LYS A 195 -18.00 -14.46 35.09
N GLU A 196 -16.91 -15.24 35.13
CA GLU A 196 -16.12 -15.53 33.93
C GLU A 196 -16.97 -16.20 32.84
N ASN A 197 -17.85 -17.11 33.22
CA ASN A 197 -18.73 -17.78 32.26
C ASN A 197 -19.78 -16.82 31.68
N THR A 198 -20.35 -15.92 32.48
CA THR A 198 -21.28 -14.89 31.96
C THR A 198 -20.58 -13.91 31.02
N ASP A 199 -19.37 -13.47 31.37
CA ASP A 199 -18.57 -12.56 30.55
C ASP A 199 -18.17 -13.24 29.22
N LEU A 200 -17.80 -14.52 29.26
CA LEU A 200 -17.52 -15.32 28.08
C LEU A 200 -18.76 -15.52 27.20
N GLN A 201 -19.92 -15.79 27.78
CA GLN A 201 -21.18 -15.91 27.04
C GLN A 201 -21.56 -14.60 26.34
N GLN A 202 -21.41 -13.46 27.03
CA GLN A 202 -21.65 -12.16 26.44
C GLN A 202 -20.69 -11.90 25.27
N THR A 203 -19.39 -12.15 25.47
CA THR A 203 -18.38 -11.98 24.43
C THR A 203 -18.67 -12.88 23.24
N SER A 204 -19.05 -14.14 23.47
CA SER A 204 -19.43 -15.07 22.41
C SER A 204 -20.61 -14.54 21.60
N LYS A 205 -21.63 -13.99 22.28
CA LYS A 205 -22.81 -13.43 21.62
C LYS A 205 -22.47 -12.20 20.78
N GLU A 206 -21.64 -11.30 21.30
CA GLU A 206 -21.15 -10.13 20.57
C GLU A 206 -20.33 -10.52 19.33
N LEU A 207 -19.47 -11.54 19.45
CA LEU A 207 -18.70 -12.06 18.32
C LEU A 207 -19.60 -12.70 17.26
N THR A 208 -20.61 -13.46 17.65
CA THR A 208 -21.58 -14.05 16.72
C THR A 208 -22.33 -12.96 15.94
N SER A 209 -22.79 -11.90 16.62
CA SER A 209 -23.45 -10.76 15.96
C SER A 209 -22.53 -10.08 14.93
N LYS A 210 -21.27 -9.82 15.30
CA LYS A 210 -20.28 -9.25 14.37
C LYS A 210 -19.99 -10.15 13.19
N LEU A 211 -19.99 -11.47 13.39
CA LEU A 211 -19.80 -12.45 12.32
C LEU A 211 -20.98 -12.43 11.33
N GLU A 212 -22.21 -12.34 11.83
CA GLU A 212 -23.41 -12.22 11.00
C GLU A 212 -23.39 -10.93 10.17
N GLU A 213 -23.06 -9.80 10.79
CA GLU A 213 -22.89 -8.52 10.08
C GLU A 213 -21.82 -8.59 8.99
N ALA A 214 -20.66 -9.17 9.30
CA ALA A 214 -19.57 -9.34 8.34
C ALA A 214 -19.97 -10.26 7.18
N ASN A 215 -20.72 -11.33 7.45
CA ASN A 215 -21.22 -12.24 6.42
C ASN A 215 -22.19 -11.56 5.46
N GLU A 216 -23.09 -10.71 5.97
CA GLU A 216 -23.99 -9.92 5.12
C GLU A 216 -23.21 -8.94 4.22
N VAL A 217 -22.18 -8.27 4.76
CA VAL A 217 -21.31 -7.40 3.95
C VAL A 217 -20.55 -8.19 2.88
N ILE A 218 -20.03 -9.38 3.22
CA ILE A 218 -19.35 -10.26 2.26
C ILE A 218 -20.31 -10.67 1.15
N LYS A 219 -21.55 -11.03 1.49
CA LYS A 219 -22.57 -11.42 0.51
C LYS A 219 -22.89 -10.28 -0.45
N GLN A 220 -23.03 -9.06 0.05
CA GLN A 220 -23.24 -7.86 -0.78
C GLN A 220 -22.05 -7.60 -1.71
N LYS A 221 -20.81 -7.62 -1.19
CA LYS A 221 -19.61 -7.44 -2.01
C LYS A 221 -19.42 -8.54 -3.05
N THR A 222 -19.81 -9.77 -2.73
CA THR A 222 -19.74 -10.89 -3.68
C THR A 222 -20.70 -10.67 -4.86
N PHE A 223 -21.90 -10.16 -4.59
CA PHE A 223 -22.85 -9.78 -5.65
C PHE A 223 -22.28 -8.66 -6.53
N GLU A 224 -21.70 -7.62 -5.94
CA GLU A 224 -21.08 -6.51 -6.66
C GLU A 224 -19.88 -6.96 -7.52
N ILE A 225 -19.04 -7.85 -6.99
CA ILE A 225 -17.93 -8.46 -7.74
C ILE A 225 -18.45 -9.22 -8.96
N GLU A 226 -19.55 -9.97 -8.81
CA GLU A 226 -20.10 -10.75 -9.93
C GLU A 226 -20.70 -9.84 -11.00
N GLU A 227 -21.39 -8.76 -10.61
CA GLU A 227 -21.87 -7.73 -11.53
C GLU A 227 -20.72 -7.03 -12.27
N LEU A 228 -19.62 -6.71 -11.56
CA LEU A 228 -18.43 -6.12 -12.15
C LEU A 228 -17.74 -7.09 -13.12
N LYS A 229 -17.65 -8.38 -12.79
CA LYS A 229 -17.12 -9.40 -13.71
C LYS A 229 -17.98 -9.52 -14.97
N GLU A 230 -19.31 -9.46 -14.85
CA GLU A 230 -20.20 -9.49 -16.02
C GLU A 230 -20.01 -8.24 -16.89
N LYS A 231 -19.84 -7.07 -16.29
CA LYS A 231 -19.50 -5.83 -17.03
C LYS A 231 -18.13 -5.96 -17.70
N LEU A 232 -17.14 -6.52 -17.00
CA LEU A 232 -15.80 -6.73 -17.53
C LEU A 232 -15.80 -7.73 -18.70
N SER A 233 -16.59 -8.80 -18.62
CA SER A 233 -16.71 -9.79 -19.70
C SER A 233 -17.35 -9.17 -20.93
N LYS A 234 -18.41 -8.38 -20.77
CA LYS A 234 -19.03 -7.60 -21.86
C LYS A 234 -18.02 -6.63 -22.48
N GLN A 235 -17.31 -5.85 -21.66
CA GLN A 235 -16.26 -4.96 -22.13
C GLN A 235 -15.13 -5.70 -22.83
N THR A 236 -14.74 -6.89 -22.37
CA THR A 236 -13.71 -7.71 -23.00
C THR A 236 -14.17 -8.21 -24.37
N VAL A 237 -15.44 -8.59 -24.50
CA VAL A 237 -16.05 -8.95 -25.79
C VAL A 237 -16.08 -7.71 -26.71
N ASP A 238 -16.49 -6.55 -26.22
CA ASP A 238 -16.52 -5.31 -26.99
C ASP A 238 -15.11 -4.88 -27.43
N ILE A 239 -14.11 -5.00 -26.55
CA ILE A 239 -12.71 -4.75 -26.85
C ILE A 239 -12.20 -5.76 -27.87
N ASN A 240 -12.51 -7.05 -27.73
CA ASN A 240 -12.09 -8.07 -28.69
C ASN A 240 -12.76 -7.88 -30.06
N ASN A 241 -14.01 -7.44 -30.09
CA ASN A 241 -14.71 -7.06 -31.33
C ASN A 241 -14.06 -5.81 -31.94
N ALA A 242 -13.76 -4.78 -31.14
CA ALA A 242 -13.03 -3.61 -31.60
C ALA A 242 -11.59 -3.93 -32.03
N ILE A 243 -10.94 -4.90 -31.39
CA ILE A 243 -9.63 -5.43 -31.77
C ILE A 243 -9.78 -6.22 -33.06
N GLN A 244 -10.79 -7.06 -33.28
CA GLN A 244 -11.01 -7.75 -34.55
C GLN A 244 -11.32 -6.75 -35.68
N GLU A 245 -12.17 -5.76 -35.42
CA GLU A 245 -12.45 -4.66 -36.35
C GLU A 245 -11.16 -3.89 -36.67
N ASN A 246 -10.32 -3.59 -35.68
CA ASN A 246 -9.02 -2.94 -35.90
C ASN A 246 -7.93 -3.90 -36.46
N SER A 247 -7.97 -5.19 -36.18
CA SER A 247 -6.99 -6.19 -36.65
C SER A 247 -7.15 -6.44 -38.14
N SER A 248 -8.38 -6.31 -38.65
CA SER A 248 -8.63 -6.27 -40.10
C SER A 248 -8.15 -4.97 -40.76
N VAL A 249 -7.90 -3.91 -39.98
CA VAL A 249 -7.43 -2.59 -40.45
C VAL A 249 -5.91 -2.43 -40.30
N TYR A 250 -5.26 -3.15 -39.38
CA TYR A 250 -3.81 -3.06 -39.11
C TYR A 250 -3.00 -4.30 -39.51
N HIS A 251 -3.55 -5.19 -40.33
CA HIS A 251 -2.68 -6.02 -41.15
C HIS A 251 -2.07 -5.09 -42.21
N ASN A 252 -0.93 -4.48 -41.87
CA ASN A 252 -0.01 -3.93 -42.85
C ASN A 252 0.32 -5.08 -43.81
N SER A 253 -0.46 -5.21 -44.88
CA SER A 253 0.06 -5.76 -46.12
C SER A 253 1.37 -5.03 -46.32
N ILE A 254 2.49 -5.74 -46.26
CA ILE A 254 3.80 -5.16 -46.54
C ILE A 254 3.66 -4.55 -47.94
N LEU A 255 3.50 -3.23 -48.00
CA LEU A 255 3.39 -2.53 -49.26
C LEU A 255 4.70 -2.84 -50.00
N PRO A 256 4.64 -3.27 -51.26
CA PRO A 256 5.85 -3.59 -52.01
C PRO A 256 6.79 -2.37 -51.99
N GLU A 257 8.08 -2.59 -51.68
CA GLU A 257 9.09 -1.53 -51.69
C GLU A 257 9.45 -1.12 -53.12
N ASP A 258 8.49 -0.50 -53.82
CA ASP A 258 8.70 0.13 -55.10
C ASP A 258 9.15 1.60 -54.95
N GLU A 259 9.62 2.21 -56.05
CA GLU A 259 10.07 3.61 -56.03
C GLU A 259 8.99 4.59 -55.55
N ASN A 260 7.72 4.31 -55.86
CA ASN A 260 6.60 5.16 -55.43
C ASN A 260 6.44 5.12 -53.91
N THR A 261 6.49 3.93 -53.31
CA THR A 261 6.34 3.73 -51.86
C THR A 261 7.49 4.38 -51.09
N LYS A 262 8.72 4.35 -51.63
CA LYS A 262 9.87 5.09 -51.07
C LYS A 262 9.64 6.60 -51.12
N LYS A 263 9.17 7.11 -52.27
CA LYS A 263 8.83 8.52 -52.45
C LYS A 263 7.68 8.99 -51.54
N PHE A 264 6.69 8.14 -51.30
CA PHE A 264 5.59 8.44 -50.37
C PHE A 264 6.08 8.48 -48.92
N HIS A 265 6.96 7.56 -48.52
CA HIS A 265 7.59 7.62 -47.19
C HIS A 265 8.37 8.93 -47.01
N GLU A 266 9.21 9.30 -47.98
CA GLU A 266 9.97 10.56 -47.94
C GLU A 266 9.04 11.78 -47.82
N PHE A 267 7.94 11.80 -48.56
CA PHE A 267 6.93 12.87 -48.43
C PHE A 267 6.32 12.92 -47.02
N ILE A 268 5.94 11.77 -46.44
CA ILE A 268 5.37 11.73 -45.09
C ILE A 268 6.39 12.22 -44.06
N ASP A 269 7.63 11.77 -44.12
CA ASP A 269 8.66 12.13 -43.13
C ASP A 269 9.04 13.62 -43.22
N THR A 270 9.12 14.15 -44.45
CA THR A 270 9.50 15.55 -44.68
C THR A 270 8.36 16.53 -44.42
N MET A 271 7.13 16.22 -44.87
CA MET A 271 6.01 17.18 -44.89
C MET A 271 4.93 16.91 -43.84
N CYS A 272 4.94 15.77 -43.14
CA CYS A 272 3.88 15.38 -42.22
C CYS A 272 4.37 15.11 -40.79
N ILE A 273 3.43 15.12 -39.85
CA ILE A 273 3.56 14.70 -38.46
C ILE A 273 2.63 13.50 -38.29
N VAL A 274 3.19 12.35 -37.89
CA VAL A 274 2.43 11.11 -37.69
C VAL A 274 2.12 10.94 -36.20
N ARG A 275 0.84 11.11 -35.84
CA ARG A 275 0.32 10.85 -34.47
C ARG A 275 -1.15 10.47 -34.54
N HIS A 276 -1.56 9.56 -33.67
CA HIS A 276 -2.90 8.97 -33.62
C HIS A 276 -4.04 9.99 -33.40
N ASP A 277 -3.76 11.12 -32.77
CA ASP A 277 -4.75 12.14 -32.39
C ASP A 277 -4.86 13.28 -33.42
N LEU A 278 -4.07 13.24 -34.49
CA LEU A 278 -4.05 14.25 -35.53
C LEU A 278 -4.87 13.81 -36.76
N GLU A 279 -5.48 14.80 -37.39
CA GLU A 279 -6.36 14.64 -38.55
C GLU A 279 -5.95 15.61 -39.65
N GLU A 280 -6.06 15.16 -40.91
CA GLU A 280 -5.80 15.98 -42.08
C GLU A 280 -6.70 15.63 -43.27
N ALA A 281 -7.09 16.65 -44.02
CA ALA A 281 -7.97 16.47 -45.17
C ALA A 281 -7.25 15.78 -46.33
N SER A 282 -7.92 14.83 -46.99
CA SER A 282 -7.35 14.12 -48.15
C SER A 282 -6.95 15.10 -49.27
N THR A 283 -7.79 16.12 -49.50
CA THR A 283 -7.52 17.19 -50.48
C THR A 283 -6.26 18.01 -50.15
N ASN A 284 -5.93 18.17 -48.86
CA ASN A 284 -4.70 18.85 -48.45
C ASN A 284 -3.49 17.94 -48.67
N MET A 285 -3.57 16.66 -48.32
CA MET A 285 -2.51 15.68 -48.56
C MET A 285 -2.15 15.58 -50.04
N GLU A 286 -3.15 15.41 -50.91
CA GLU A 286 -2.95 15.36 -52.36
C GLU A 286 -2.40 16.69 -52.92
N GLY A 287 -2.90 17.81 -52.40
CA GLY A 287 -2.46 19.15 -52.78
C GLY A 287 -1.01 19.41 -52.41
N GLN A 288 -0.61 19.08 -51.18
CA GLN A 288 0.74 19.27 -50.71
C GLN A 288 1.72 18.30 -51.39
N PHE A 289 1.33 17.05 -51.60
CA PHE A 289 2.15 16.09 -52.34
C PHE A 289 2.46 16.57 -53.76
N ARG A 290 1.48 17.18 -54.42
CA ARG A 290 1.65 17.79 -55.75
C ARG A 290 2.65 18.94 -55.73
N ILE A 291 2.54 19.84 -54.77
CA ILE A 291 3.45 20.98 -54.62
C ILE A 291 4.87 20.48 -54.29
N TRP A 292 5.00 19.49 -53.42
CA TRP A 292 6.27 18.87 -53.05
C TRP A 292 6.94 18.18 -54.24
N CYS A 293 6.18 17.48 -55.09
CA CYS A 293 6.71 16.85 -56.31
C CYS A 293 7.22 17.85 -57.36
N LYS A 294 6.91 19.16 -57.23
CA LYS A 294 7.22 20.23 -58.20
C LYS A 294 6.75 19.98 -59.64
N THR A 295 5.98 18.93 -59.85
CA THR A 295 5.44 18.47 -61.13
C THR A 295 4.08 17.87 -60.84
N LYS A 296 3.12 18.02 -61.76
CA LYS A 296 1.78 17.47 -61.59
C LYS A 296 1.86 15.94 -61.68
N PRO A 297 1.59 15.18 -60.61
CA PRO A 297 1.65 13.72 -60.67
C PRO A 297 0.59 13.19 -61.62
N LYS A 298 0.88 12.02 -62.22
CA LYS A 298 -0.09 11.30 -63.06
C LYS A 298 -1.23 10.75 -62.20
N LYS A 299 -2.34 10.39 -62.85
CA LYS A 299 -3.52 9.85 -62.17
C LYS A 299 -3.19 8.57 -61.40
N GLU A 300 -2.35 7.72 -61.97
CA GLU A 300 -1.89 6.45 -61.40
C GLU A 300 -1.08 6.70 -60.12
N THR A 301 -0.20 7.70 -60.11
CA THR A 301 0.57 8.09 -58.92
C THR A 301 -0.33 8.57 -57.79
N PHE A 302 -1.40 9.33 -58.09
CA PHE A 302 -2.36 9.73 -57.06
C PHE A 302 -3.18 8.55 -56.53
N HIS A 303 -3.55 7.60 -57.38
CA HIS A 303 -4.21 6.36 -56.92
C HIS A 303 -3.27 5.53 -56.03
N ALA A 304 -2.00 5.43 -56.38
CA ALA A 304 -0.98 4.76 -55.56
C ALA A 304 -0.77 5.48 -54.22
N LEU A 305 -0.68 6.83 -54.22
CA LEU A 305 -0.61 7.62 -52.99
C LEU A 305 -1.84 7.41 -52.12
N LYS A 306 -3.04 7.44 -52.71
CA LYS A 306 -4.29 7.19 -51.98
C LYS A 306 -4.29 5.79 -51.36
N ASN A 307 -3.90 4.76 -52.11
CA ASN A 307 -3.79 3.40 -51.59
C ASN A 307 -2.77 3.31 -50.44
N TYR A 308 -1.61 3.95 -50.60
CA TYR A 308 -0.59 4.06 -49.56
C TYR A 308 -1.13 4.70 -48.28
N LEU A 309 -1.84 5.83 -48.41
CA LEU A 309 -2.45 6.52 -47.27
C LEU A 309 -3.59 5.71 -46.63
N ASP A 310 -4.47 5.12 -47.43
CA ASP A 310 -5.59 4.26 -46.98
C ASP A 310 -5.08 3.00 -46.25
N THR A 311 -3.91 2.50 -46.63
CA THR A 311 -3.26 1.35 -45.98
C THR A 311 -2.58 1.74 -44.66
N ARG A 312 -1.95 2.93 -44.61
CA ARG A 312 -1.09 3.33 -43.48
C ARG A 312 -1.80 4.16 -42.42
N PHE A 313 -2.89 4.83 -42.78
CA PHE A 313 -3.65 5.75 -41.92
C PHE A 313 -5.15 5.47 -42.06
N LYS A 314 -5.92 5.78 -41.01
CA LYS A 314 -7.36 5.46 -40.99
C LYS A 314 -8.14 6.48 -41.83
N PRO A 315 -8.72 6.11 -43.00
CA PRO A 315 -9.58 7.01 -43.75
C PRO A 315 -10.90 7.19 -42.99
N THR A 316 -11.29 8.45 -42.75
CA THR A 316 -12.54 8.74 -42.04
C THR A 316 -13.09 10.12 -42.42
N ARG A 317 -14.35 10.36 -42.03
CA ARG A 317 -14.88 11.71 -41.92
C ARG A 317 -14.16 12.41 -40.75
N LEU A 318 -13.63 13.60 -41.00
CA LEU A 318 -12.90 14.36 -39.97
C LEU A 318 -13.83 14.81 -38.84
N SER A 319 -13.34 14.85 -37.60
CA SER A 319 -14.09 15.33 -36.44
C SER A 319 -14.27 16.85 -36.50
N ARG A 320 -13.23 17.58 -36.93
CA ARG A 320 -13.26 19.04 -37.10
C ARG A 320 -13.79 19.43 -38.48
N GLN A 321 -15.07 19.77 -38.54
CA GLN A 321 -15.76 20.20 -39.76
C GLN A 321 -15.74 21.74 -39.86
N ASN A 322 -14.60 22.30 -40.22
CA ASN A 322 -14.40 23.77 -40.32
C ASN A 322 -14.91 24.38 -41.63
N LYS A 323 -15.46 23.55 -42.52
CA LYS A 323 -16.01 23.95 -43.81
C LYS A 323 -17.52 23.69 -43.81
N GLU A 324 -18.26 24.43 -44.63
CA GLU A 324 -19.72 24.25 -44.82
C GLU A 324 -20.09 22.92 -45.51
N GLN A 325 -19.16 21.95 -45.59
CA GLN A 325 -19.32 20.65 -46.24
C GLN A 325 -18.67 19.56 -45.40
N ILE A 326 -19.07 18.31 -45.64
CA ILE A 326 -18.45 17.13 -45.04
C ILE A 326 -17.05 16.94 -45.64
N VAL A 327 -16.02 17.07 -44.80
CA VAL A 327 -14.63 16.84 -45.16
C VAL A 327 -14.20 15.43 -44.76
N TYR A 328 -13.66 14.69 -45.74
CA TYR A 328 -12.99 13.40 -45.55
C TYR A 328 -11.48 13.56 -45.50
N GLY A 329 -10.81 12.65 -44.81
CA GLY A 329 -9.37 12.66 -44.68
C GLY A 329 -8.86 11.46 -43.90
N TYR A 330 -7.75 11.65 -43.21
CA TYR A 330 -7.02 10.59 -42.53
C TYR A 330 -6.81 10.95 -41.05
N VAL A 331 -7.04 9.98 -40.16
CA VAL A 331 -6.62 10.03 -38.76
C VAL A 331 -5.27 9.32 -38.63
N GLY A 332 -4.36 9.91 -37.88
CA GLY A 332 -3.00 9.38 -37.68
C GLY A 332 -1.90 10.21 -38.33
N VAL A 333 -2.25 11.22 -39.13
CA VAL A 333 -1.30 12.02 -39.91
C VAL A 333 -1.81 13.44 -40.08
N LYS A 334 -0.89 14.42 -40.03
CA LYS A 334 -1.17 15.82 -40.34
C LYS A 334 -0.04 16.50 -41.06
N LEU A 335 -0.34 17.43 -41.97
CA LEU A 335 0.70 18.23 -42.61
C LEU A 335 1.37 19.13 -41.58
N LYS A 336 2.69 19.30 -41.70
CA LYS A 336 3.42 20.32 -40.94
C LYS A 336 2.87 21.70 -41.33
N ASP A 337 2.66 22.57 -40.35
CA ASP A 337 2.17 23.92 -40.62
C ASP A 337 3.21 24.68 -41.47
N ILE A 338 2.80 25.16 -42.64
CA ILE A 338 3.67 25.90 -43.57
C ILE A 338 3.54 27.40 -43.29
N SER A 339 4.64 28.03 -42.92
CA SER A 339 4.70 29.49 -42.76
C SER A 339 5.02 30.13 -44.11
N TYR A 340 4.00 30.70 -44.77
CA TYR A 340 4.15 31.42 -46.02
C TYR A 340 4.75 32.82 -45.78
N LYS A 341 5.98 33.06 -46.24
CA LYS A 341 6.71 34.31 -46.00
C LYS A 341 6.90 35.12 -47.28
N LYS A 342 6.87 36.45 -47.14
CA LYS A 342 7.25 37.40 -48.19
C LYS A 342 8.77 37.35 -48.41
N ARG A 343 9.19 37.40 -49.66
CA ARG A 343 10.58 37.46 -50.12
C ARG A 343 11.08 38.89 -50.23
N TYR A 344 10.21 39.85 -50.56
CA TYR A 344 10.59 41.24 -50.70
C TYR A 344 10.15 42.10 -49.50
N PRO A 345 10.84 43.21 -49.23
CA PRO A 345 10.36 44.19 -48.26
C PRO A 345 8.99 44.74 -48.65
N ILE A 346 8.24 45.22 -47.64
CA ILE A 346 6.86 45.70 -47.82
C ILE A 346 6.84 46.82 -48.87
N GLY A 347 5.99 46.68 -49.89
CA GLY A 347 5.81 47.67 -50.95
C GLY A 347 6.83 47.61 -52.09
N CYS A 348 7.83 46.73 -52.02
CA CYS A 348 8.86 46.60 -53.07
C CYS A 348 8.45 45.69 -54.25
N ASN A 349 7.39 44.90 -54.10
CA ASN A 349 6.89 44.04 -55.16
C ASN A 349 5.35 44.02 -55.17
N ASP A 350 4.77 44.50 -56.26
CA ASP A 350 3.32 44.63 -56.41
C ASP A 350 2.61 43.29 -56.49
N VAL A 351 3.20 42.33 -57.20
CA VAL A 351 2.66 40.98 -57.34
C VAL A 351 2.65 40.27 -55.98
N GLU A 352 3.74 40.33 -55.23
CA GLU A 352 3.80 39.75 -53.89
C GLU A 352 2.81 40.42 -52.94
N THR A 353 2.72 41.75 -52.99
CA THR A 353 1.76 42.50 -52.16
C THR A 353 0.33 42.08 -52.47
N PHE A 354 -0.03 41.99 -53.75
CA PHE A 354 -1.32 41.47 -54.20
C PHE A 354 -1.58 40.04 -53.71
N LEU A 355 -0.65 39.11 -53.93
CA LEU A 355 -0.83 37.69 -53.57
C LEU A 355 -1.06 37.49 -52.08
N PHE A 356 -0.40 38.26 -51.22
CA PHE A 356 -0.60 38.15 -49.76
C PHE A 356 -1.83 38.91 -49.25
N GLN A 357 -2.27 39.97 -49.93
CA GLN A 357 -3.47 40.73 -49.56
C GLN A 357 -4.76 40.04 -50.06
N VAL A 358 -4.80 39.69 -51.34
CA VAL A 358 -6.02 39.25 -52.06
C VAL A 358 -6.08 37.72 -52.20
N CYS A 359 -4.94 37.05 -52.27
CA CYS A 359 -4.87 35.60 -52.33
C CYS A 359 -4.52 34.98 -50.97
N VAL A 360 -4.60 33.66 -50.92
CA VAL A 360 -4.20 32.82 -49.80
C VAL A 360 -3.45 31.62 -50.35
N PHE A 361 -2.31 31.30 -49.74
CA PHE A 361 -1.57 30.09 -50.03
C PHE A 361 -2.13 28.95 -49.18
N SER A 362 -2.37 27.81 -49.82
CA SER A 362 -2.87 26.61 -49.14
C SER A 362 -2.60 25.36 -49.98
N PRO A 363 -2.44 24.18 -49.37
CA PRO A 363 -2.20 22.94 -50.10
C PRO A 363 -3.25 22.63 -51.18
N ASN A 364 -4.53 22.88 -50.90
CA ASN A 364 -5.64 22.63 -51.82
C ASN A 364 -6.01 23.85 -52.68
N GLY A 365 -5.28 24.95 -52.55
CA GLY A 365 -5.49 26.18 -53.30
C GLY A 365 -5.31 25.95 -54.80
N LYS A 366 -6.20 26.55 -55.59
CA LYS A 366 -6.13 26.50 -57.05
C LYS A 366 -6.72 27.77 -57.67
N ILE A 367 -6.08 28.27 -58.73
CA ILE A 367 -6.55 29.45 -59.47
C ILE A 367 -6.17 29.37 -60.95
N LEU A 368 -7.04 29.88 -61.83
CA LEU A 368 -6.79 30.01 -63.26
C LEU A 368 -6.03 31.31 -63.55
N ASN A 369 -5.18 31.32 -64.58
CA ASN A 369 -4.45 32.53 -64.98
C ASN A 369 -5.38 33.69 -65.36
N THR A 370 -6.49 33.40 -66.05
CA THR A 370 -7.50 34.42 -66.42
C THR A 370 -8.06 35.12 -65.19
N VAL A 371 -8.46 34.34 -64.17
CA VAL A 371 -9.00 34.85 -62.91
C VAL A 371 -7.94 35.63 -62.13
N LEU A 372 -6.70 35.13 -62.12
CA LEU A 372 -5.61 35.78 -61.41
C LEU A 372 -5.25 37.12 -62.04
N LEU A 373 -5.24 37.21 -63.38
CA LEU A 373 -5.02 38.45 -64.12
C LEU A 373 -6.12 39.47 -63.85
N ASP A 374 -7.39 39.06 -63.97
CA ASP A 374 -8.53 39.95 -63.73
C ASP A 374 -8.49 40.56 -62.32
N GLU A 375 -8.22 39.74 -61.30
CA GLU A 375 -8.13 40.20 -59.91
C GLU A 375 -6.89 41.05 -59.65
N PHE A 376 -5.76 40.75 -60.29
CA PHE A 376 -4.56 41.57 -60.17
C PHE A 376 -4.76 42.96 -60.78
N GLN A 377 -5.38 43.05 -61.95
CA GLN A 377 -5.71 44.31 -62.59
C GLN A 377 -6.75 45.12 -61.80
N ARG A 378 -7.76 44.45 -61.21
CA ARG A 378 -8.71 45.09 -60.28
C ARG A 378 -7.99 45.65 -59.06
N TRP A 379 -7.09 44.88 -58.48
CA TRP A 379 -6.28 45.33 -57.35
C TRP A 379 -5.38 46.52 -57.74
N LYS A 380 -4.66 46.47 -58.86
CA LYS A 380 -3.85 47.59 -59.38
C LYS A 380 -4.66 48.89 -59.48
N LYS A 381 -5.86 48.83 -60.10
CA LYS A 381 -6.77 49.98 -60.19
C LYS A 381 -7.18 50.51 -58.82
N SER A 382 -7.46 49.63 -57.86
CA SER A 382 -7.83 50.02 -56.48
C SER A 382 -6.72 50.73 -55.72
N VAL A 383 -5.45 50.48 -56.06
CA VAL A 383 -4.28 51.14 -55.47
C VAL A 383 -3.69 52.25 -56.36
N GLY A 384 -4.43 52.68 -57.40
CA GLY A 384 -4.03 53.78 -58.29
C GLY A 384 -2.88 53.46 -59.26
N LYS A 385 -2.67 52.19 -59.59
CA LYS A 385 -1.62 51.73 -60.53
C LYS A 385 -2.19 51.40 -61.90
N GLU A 386 -1.41 51.66 -62.95
CA GLU A 386 -1.79 51.34 -64.32
C GLU A 386 -1.70 49.83 -64.61
N CYS A 387 -2.66 49.33 -65.38
CA CYS A 387 -2.67 47.97 -65.91
C CYS A 387 -1.87 47.93 -67.21
N ASP A 388 -1.02 46.91 -67.35
CA ASP A 388 -0.14 46.75 -68.51
C ASP A 388 -0.29 45.34 -69.10
N GLU A 389 0.10 45.17 -70.37
CA GLU A 389 0.05 43.85 -71.04
C GLU A 389 1.04 42.84 -70.44
N THR A 390 2.02 43.31 -69.66
CA THR A 390 3.02 42.49 -68.98
C THR A 390 2.57 42.00 -67.60
N ASP A 391 1.36 42.37 -67.15
CA ASP A 391 0.81 42.05 -65.84
C ASP A 391 0.85 40.55 -65.58
N MET A 392 0.33 39.74 -66.50
CA MET A 392 0.34 38.29 -66.35
C MET A 392 1.76 37.72 -66.36
N LYS A 393 2.69 38.35 -67.09
CA LYS A 393 4.09 37.91 -67.13
C LYS A 393 4.74 38.10 -65.76
N SER A 394 4.56 39.28 -65.15
CA SER A 394 5.11 39.55 -63.82
C SER A 394 4.56 38.60 -62.75
N VAL A 395 3.26 38.29 -62.81
CA VAL A 395 2.61 37.33 -61.93
C VAL A 395 3.16 35.91 -62.12
N LYS A 396 3.33 35.48 -63.39
CA LYS A 396 3.91 34.17 -63.72
C LYS A 396 5.35 34.07 -63.22
N ASP A 397 6.17 35.10 -63.43
CA ASP A 397 7.58 35.11 -63.03
C ASP A 397 7.73 34.96 -61.50
N TYR A 398 6.89 35.65 -60.73
CA TYR A 398 6.87 35.50 -59.28
C TYR A 398 6.41 34.10 -58.83
N LEU A 399 5.30 33.60 -59.38
CA LEU A 399 4.74 32.31 -58.95
C LEU A 399 5.57 31.11 -59.41
N ASN A 400 6.25 31.19 -60.56
CA ASN A 400 7.12 30.12 -61.05
C ASN A 400 8.38 29.96 -60.19
N THR A 401 8.84 31.04 -59.55
CA THR A 401 9.96 30.99 -58.60
C THR A 401 9.50 30.68 -57.17
N CYS A 402 8.20 30.66 -56.90
CA CYS A 402 7.65 30.46 -55.57
C CYS A 402 7.63 28.97 -55.20
N GLU A 403 8.15 28.61 -54.03
CA GLU A 403 8.19 27.21 -53.60
C GLU A 403 6.80 26.64 -53.24
N TYR A 404 5.83 27.50 -52.96
CA TYR A 404 4.48 27.15 -52.52
C TYR A 404 3.48 26.99 -53.67
N ALA A 405 3.86 27.32 -54.90
CA ALA A 405 2.98 27.29 -56.05
C ALA A 405 3.49 26.35 -57.14
N LEU A 406 2.57 25.77 -57.91
CA LEU A 406 2.90 24.92 -59.04
C LEU A 406 2.06 25.30 -60.26
N LYS A 407 2.73 25.66 -61.35
CA LYS A 407 2.10 25.91 -62.65
C LYS A 407 1.61 24.59 -63.27
N ALA A 408 0.32 24.49 -63.62
CA ALA A 408 -0.24 23.33 -64.32
C ALA A 408 -1.63 23.64 -64.91
N THR A 409 -2.23 22.67 -65.62
CA THR A 409 -3.66 22.72 -65.94
C THR A 409 -4.50 22.49 -64.69
N VAL A 410 -5.30 23.49 -64.34
CA VAL A 410 -6.16 23.56 -63.15
C VAL A 410 -7.62 23.39 -63.56
N TRP A 411 -8.37 22.64 -62.76
CA TRP A 411 -9.81 22.47 -62.88
C TRP A 411 -10.53 23.26 -61.77
N SER A 412 -11.33 24.25 -62.15
CA SER A 412 -12.11 25.10 -61.24
C SER A 412 -13.57 25.20 -61.68
N ASP A 413 -14.42 25.82 -60.85
CA ASP A 413 -15.84 26.06 -61.20
C ASP A 413 -15.99 26.99 -62.42
N LYS A 414 -14.95 27.75 -62.77
CA LYS A 414 -14.89 28.61 -63.96
C LYS A 414 -14.31 27.91 -65.19
N GLY A 415 -14.12 26.60 -65.14
CA GLY A 415 -13.59 25.78 -66.24
C GLY A 415 -12.19 25.23 -65.98
N SER A 416 -11.60 24.68 -67.06
CA SER A 416 -10.29 24.02 -67.06
C SER A 416 -9.32 24.75 -67.99
N ASN A 417 -8.22 25.28 -67.45
CA ASN A 417 -7.17 25.94 -68.25
C ASN A 417 -5.84 26.00 -67.46
N GLU A 418 -4.81 26.63 -68.04
CA GLU A 418 -3.54 26.94 -67.39
C GLU A 418 -3.76 27.82 -66.14
N GLY A 419 -3.11 27.44 -65.04
CA GLY A 419 -3.21 28.13 -63.76
C GLY A 419 -2.15 27.65 -62.77
N TYR A 420 -2.42 27.89 -61.49
CA TYR A 420 -1.53 27.53 -60.38
C TYR A 420 -2.27 26.71 -59.31
N TYR A 421 -1.60 25.68 -58.82
CA TYR A 421 -1.93 25.00 -57.55
C TYR A 421 -1.12 25.63 -56.41
N GLY A 422 -1.64 25.56 -55.18
CA GLY A 422 -1.00 26.10 -53.98
C GLY A 422 -1.46 27.52 -53.60
N VAL A 423 -2.28 28.16 -54.45
CA VAL A 423 -2.79 29.52 -54.23
C VAL A 423 -4.22 29.67 -54.73
N SER A 424 -5.05 30.40 -54.00
CA SER A 424 -6.43 30.73 -54.38
C SER A 424 -6.80 32.14 -53.91
N LEU A 425 -7.89 32.70 -54.42
CA LEU A 425 -8.43 33.96 -53.89
C LEU A 425 -8.94 33.75 -52.46
N ARG A 426 -8.69 34.72 -51.58
CA ARG A 426 -9.20 34.71 -50.19
C ARG A 426 -10.73 34.62 -50.15
N ALA A 427 -11.41 35.28 -51.09
CA ALA A 427 -12.87 35.22 -51.23
C ALA A 427 -13.44 33.84 -51.58
N ASN A 428 -12.60 32.90 -52.04
CA ASN A 428 -13.01 31.54 -52.38
C ASN A 428 -12.73 30.54 -51.26
N GLU A 429 -12.10 30.97 -50.17
CA GLU A 429 -11.82 30.12 -49.01
C GLU A 429 -13.12 29.62 -48.33
N THR A 430 -14.20 30.41 -48.42
CA THR A 430 -15.53 30.09 -47.86
C THR A 430 -16.55 29.64 -48.89
N LYS A 431 -16.28 29.77 -50.21
CA LYS A 431 -17.22 29.35 -51.27
C LYS A 431 -17.06 27.85 -51.54
N HIS A 432 -17.80 27.04 -50.80
CA HIS A 432 -17.98 25.63 -51.10
C HIS A 432 -19.41 25.38 -51.61
N LYS A 433 -19.61 24.35 -52.44
CA LYS A 433 -20.97 23.92 -52.79
C LYS A 433 -21.68 23.50 -51.51
N THR A 434 -22.66 24.30 -51.08
CA THR A 434 -23.48 24.10 -49.87
C THR A 434 -24.44 22.93 -50.01
N THR A 435 -24.75 22.53 -51.24
CA THR A 435 -25.60 21.38 -51.51
C THR A 435 -24.76 20.13 -51.67
N SER A 436 -24.66 19.36 -50.58
CA SER A 436 -24.66 17.92 -50.75
C SER A 436 -25.95 17.59 -51.49
N SER A 437 -25.84 17.07 -52.71
CA SER A 437 -26.99 16.63 -53.53
C SER A 437 -27.81 15.51 -52.85
N THR A 438 -27.44 15.08 -51.63
CA THR A 438 -28.00 13.96 -50.89
C THR A 438 -28.39 14.29 -49.44
N GLY A 439 -28.18 15.52 -48.96
CA GLY A 439 -28.53 15.91 -47.59
C GLY A 439 -30.03 16.16 -47.42
N LYS A 440 -30.72 15.34 -46.61
CA LYS A 440 -32.15 15.52 -46.31
C LYS A 440 -32.34 16.40 -45.07
N LYS A 441 -33.11 17.48 -45.21
CA LYS A 441 -33.52 18.36 -44.12
C LYS A 441 -34.50 17.63 -43.18
N VAL A 442 -34.37 17.83 -41.87
CA VAL A 442 -35.14 17.13 -40.83
C VAL A 442 -35.94 18.13 -40.01
N GLU A 443 -37.18 17.79 -39.69
CA GLU A 443 -38.10 18.58 -38.86
C GLU A 443 -38.55 17.77 -37.64
N LYS A 444 -38.61 18.42 -36.48
CA LYS A 444 -39.24 17.91 -35.26
C LYS A 444 -40.65 18.47 -35.19
N VAL A 445 -41.64 17.58 -35.08
CA VAL A 445 -43.06 17.94 -35.15
C VAL A 445 -43.75 17.49 -33.87
N ASP A 446 -44.48 18.41 -33.26
CA ASP A 446 -45.35 18.14 -32.12
C ASP A 446 -46.57 17.32 -32.55
N ILE A 447 -46.91 16.26 -31.81
CA ILE A 447 -48.00 15.34 -32.17
C ILE A 447 -49.38 15.96 -31.91
N ALA A 448 -49.51 16.77 -30.86
CA ALA A 448 -50.81 17.33 -30.46
C ALA A 448 -51.25 18.50 -31.34
N THR A 449 -50.29 19.35 -31.73
CA THR A 449 -50.54 20.61 -32.47
C THR A 449 -50.13 20.54 -33.93
N GLY A 450 -49.29 19.58 -34.32
CA GLY A 450 -48.70 19.52 -35.66
C GLY A 450 -47.66 20.61 -35.94
N SER A 451 -47.27 21.39 -34.93
CA SER A 451 -46.33 22.50 -35.08
C SER A 451 -44.88 22.01 -35.22
N ILE A 452 -44.10 22.70 -36.05
CA ILE A 452 -42.67 22.43 -36.19
C ILE A 452 -41.93 23.03 -34.99
N LEU A 453 -41.36 22.18 -34.15
CA LEU A 453 -40.60 22.55 -32.96
C LEU A 453 -39.13 22.87 -33.28
N GLY A 454 -38.61 22.37 -34.41
CA GLY A 454 -37.24 22.60 -34.83
C GLY A 454 -36.95 22.04 -36.22
N SER A 455 -35.94 22.59 -36.90
CA SER A 455 -35.52 22.18 -38.24
C SER A 455 -34.00 22.19 -38.39
N TRP A 456 -33.43 21.17 -39.06
CA TRP A 456 -31.99 21.01 -39.27
C TRP A 456 -31.67 20.58 -40.69
N GLU A 457 -30.60 21.14 -41.26
CA GLU A 457 -30.17 20.90 -42.65
C GLU A 457 -29.78 19.43 -42.96
N THR A 458 -29.44 18.62 -41.95
CA THR A 458 -29.10 17.20 -42.15
C THR A 458 -29.49 16.33 -40.96
N ILE A 459 -29.71 15.03 -41.19
CA ILE A 459 -29.91 14.00 -40.14
C ILE A 459 -28.77 14.02 -39.11
N ALA A 460 -27.52 14.25 -39.54
CA ALA A 460 -26.38 14.29 -38.63
C ALA A 460 -26.45 15.45 -37.64
N LYS A 461 -26.86 16.64 -38.10
CA LYS A 461 -27.03 17.82 -37.23
C LYS A 461 -28.20 17.65 -36.26
N ALA A 462 -29.32 17.08 -36.72
CA ALA A 462 -30.46 16.78 -35.85
C ALA A 462 -30.07 15.77 -34.76
N ALA A 463 -29.36 14.70 -35.12
CA ALA A 463 -28.91 13.68 -34.17
C ALA A 463 -27.94 14.25 -33.13
N GLN A 464 -27.00 15.10 -33.56
CA GLN A 464 -26.06 15.78 -32.65
C GLN A 464 -26.78 16.69 -31.66
N TYR A 465 -27.75 17.49 -32.12
CA TYR A 465 -28.52 18.40 -31.27
C TYR A 465 -29.35 17.65 -30.22
N GLU A 466 -29.97 16.54 -30.62
CA GLU A 466 -30.80 15.70 -29.75
C GLU A 466 -29.97 14.69 -28.94
N CYS A 467 -28.63 14.74 -29.02
CA CYS A 467 -27.71 13.84 -28.34
C CYS A 467 -28.00 12.34 -28.59
N VAL A 468 -28.42 11.99 -29.81
CA VAL A 468 -28.67 10.60 -30.24
C VAL A 468 -27.74 10.21 -31.39
N SER A 469 -27.55 8.91 -31.62
CA SER A 469 -26.75 8.47 -32.76
C SER A 469 -27.46 8.77 -34.09
N THR A 470 -26.68 9.06 -35.13
CA THR A 470 -27.19 9.32 -36.48
C THR A 470 -28.04 8.18 -37.01
N SER A 471 -27.66 6.92 -36.72
CA SER A 471 -28.43 5.73 -37.06
C SER A 471 -29.79 5.68 -36.34
N LYS A 472 -29.84 5.99 -35.03
CA LYS A 472 -31.10 6.04 -34.27
C LYS A 472 -32.03 7.13 -34.81
N MET A 473 -31.49 8.31 -35.12
CA MET A 473 -32.27 9.40 -35.72
C MET A 473 -32.83 9.00 -37.09
N SER A 474 -31.99 8.42 -37.96
CA SER A 474 -32.41 7.94 -39.29
C SER A 474 -33.52 6.89 -39.22
N ILE A 475 -33.38 5.90 -38.32
CA ILE A 475 -34.40 4.87 -38.09
C ILE A 475 -35.68 5.48 -37.52
N GLY A 476 -35.56 6.40 -36.56
CA GLY A 476 -36.70 7.08 -35.94
C GLY A 476 -37.53 7.86 -36.96
N ILE A 477 -36.87 8.56 -37.88
CA ILE A 477 -37.50 9.27 -39.02
C ILE A 477 -38.18 8.26 -39.95
N LYS A 478 -37.47 7.20 -40.37
CA LYS A 478 -37.99 6.19 -41.31
C LYS A 478 -39.23 5.47 -40.76
N ASN A 479 -39.23 5.19 -39.46
CA ASN A 479 -40.29 4.45 -38.79
C ASN A 479 -41.36 5.37 -38.16
N GLN A 480 -41.25 6.70 -38.36
CA GLN A 480 -42.13 7.70 -37.72
C GLN A 480 -42.32 7.45 -36.21
N THR A 481 -41.22 7.17 -35.52
CA THR A 481 -41.25 6.81 -34.10
C THR A 481 -41.74 7.99 -33.27
N LYS A 482 -42.78 7.76 -32.46
CA LYS A 482 -43.33 8.74 -31.52
C LYS A 482 -42.54 8.70 -30.22
N TYR A 483 -41.88 9.79 -29.88
CA TYR A 483 -41.08 9.90 -28.67
C TYR A 483 -41.93 10.46 -27.54
N LYS A 484 -42.05 9.69 -26.45
CA LYS A 484 -42.87 10.02 -25.26
C LYS A 484 -44.33 10.38 -25.58
N ASN A 485 -44.84 9.99 -26.75
CA ASN A 485 -46.13 10.41 -27.31
C ASN A 485 -46.30 11.93 -27.48
N GLU A 486 -45.23 12.71 -27.44
CA GLU A 486 -45.27 14.17 -27.55
C GLU A 486 -44.84 14.67 -28.93
N TYR A 487 -43.80 14.07 -29.54
CA TYR A 487 -43.26 14.53 -30.82
C TYR A 487 -42.69 13.38 -31.67
N TYR A 488 -42.46 13.67 -32.96
CA TYR A 488 -41.75 12.78 -33.88
C TYR A 488 -40.86 13.58 -34.83
N TYR A 489 -39.96 12.89 -35.54
CA TYR A 489 -39.09 13.50 -36.54
C TYR A 489 -39.50 13.05 -37.95
N LYS A 490 -39.48 13.97 -38.91
CA LYS A 490 -39.70 13.69 -40.33
C LYS A 490 -38.67 14.38 -41.21
N ILE A 491 -38.54 13.93 -42.45
CA ILE A 491 -37.83 14.69 -43.47
C ILE A 491 -38.75 15.84 -43.90
N ALA A 492 -38.19 17.05 -44.01
CA ALA A 492 -38.91 18.20 -44.55
C ALA A 492 -39.28 17.89 -46.00
N ASP A 493 -40.55 18.10 -46.36
CA ASP A 493 -40.95 18.06 -47.75
C ASP A 493 -40.27 19.23 -48.46
N ASN A 494 -39.40 18.94 -49.44
CA ASN A 494 -38.82 19.99 -50.27
C ASN A 494 -39.96 20.67 -51.04
N PRO A 495 -39.99 22.00 -51.15
CA PRO A 495 -40.81 22.66 -52.16
C PRO A 495 -40.37 22.27 -53.58
#